data_AF-A0A972CVC1-F1
#
_entry.id   AF-A0A972CVC1-F1
#
_cell.length_a   1.000
_cell.length_b   1.000
_cell.length_c   1.000
_cell.angle_alpha   90.00
_cell.angle_beta   90.00
_cell.angle_gamma   90.00
#
_symmetry.space_group_name_H-M   'P 1'
#
loop_
_entity.id
_entity.type
_entity.pdbx_description
1 polymer ?
#
loop_
_entity_poly.entity_id
_entity_poly.type
_entity_poly.pdbx_seq_one_letter_code
_entity_poly.pdbx_strand_id
1 'polypeptide(L)'
;MIEAKKNKHKGWKFLLVAILVILAVCVAVALAYYNKSISPVNAENPEEVTFEIPEGSNSLQIASILKDNNLIRSEFVFRLVLKKNDAESSLKAGTYNLNTGMDMDEIIAHLTKGGKNNNVVRFTIPEGYEVKMIAEKLSNEGIVDKDRFLKLASDKKYFEDKFTFLSDLEEGQSLEGYLFPSTYEIFVGASEEEIIEKMLSQFERVFEEKIRDSMDNVELSFNEVVTLASIIEREAKRDDERTLISAVFHNRLKIGMPLQSCATVQYILGERKERLTEADTRIESVYNTYINNGLPPSPIASPGEKSLLAAVNPEDVEYLYFRSKEDGTGAHTFSKTYEEHLKADPNK
;
A
#
# COMPACT_ATOMS: atom_id res chain seq x y z
N MET A 1 87.24 -35.44 35.32
CA MET A 1 85.92 -34.81 35.16
C MET A 1 86.12 -33.36 34.73
N ILE A 2 85.49 -32.91 33.64
CA ILE A 2 84.66 -31.69 33.53
C ILE A 2 83.97 -31.75 32.16
N GLU A 3 82.68 -32.08 32.24
CA GLU A 3 81.53 -31.70 31.42
C GLU A 3 81.73 -31.16 29.99
N ALA A 4 81.31 -31.97 29.02
CA ALA A 4 80.84 -31.53 27.71
C ALA A 4 79.39 -31.04 27.79
N LYS A 5 79.17 -29.76 28.12
CA LYS A 5 77.89 -29.07 27.91
C LYS A 5 77.92 -28.36 26.56
N LYS A 6 77.48 -29.02 25.48
CA LYS A 6 77.24 -28.34 24.20
C LYS A 6 75.97 -28.84 23.50
N ASN A 7 75.06 -27.88 23.27
CA ASN A 7 74.06 -27.82 22.19
C ASN A 7 72.71 -28.57 22.26
N LYS A 8 72.13 -28.87 23.42
CA LYS A 8 70.69 -29.24 23.48
C LYS A 8 69.72 -28.06 23.21
N HIS A 9 70.18 -26.80 23.27
CA HIS A 9 69.33 -25.61 23.06
C HIS A 9 69.16 -25.18 21.59
N LYS A 10 69.88 -25.76 20.62
CA LYS A 10 69.79 -25.36 19.20
C LYS A 10 68.69 -26.10 18.43
N GLY A 11 68.45 -27.39 18.70
CA GLY A 11 67.44 -28.19 17.99
C GLY A 11 66.00 -27.73 18.20
N TRP A 12 65.62 -27.32 19.41
CA TRP A 12 64.27 -26.82 19.69
C TRP A 12 64.01 -25.46 19.05
N LYS A 13 65.02 -24.59 18.93
CA LYS A 13 64.90 -23.32 18.19
C LYS A 13 64.65 -23.55 16.70
N PHE A 14 65.31 -24.54 16.08
CA PHE A 14 65.03 -24.93 14.70
C PHE A 14 63.64 -25.53 14.52
N LEU A 15 63.19 -26.39 15.45
CA LEU A 15 61.84 -26.94 15.44
C LEU A 15 60.77 -25.85 15.58
N LEU A 16 60.97 -24.89 16.49
CA LEU A 16 60.06 -23.75 16.68
C LEU A 16 59.99 -22.86 15.42
N VAL A 17 61.14 -22.57 14.78
CA VAL A 17 61.16 -21.82 13.52
C VAL A 17 60.44 -22.58 12.41
N ALA A 18 60.65 -23.89 12.28
CA ALA A 18 59.94 -24.70 11.30
C ALA A 18 58.42 -24.73 11.54
N ILE A 19 57.98 -24.84 12.80
CA ILE A 19 56.56 -24.78 13.16
C ILE A 19 55.97 -23.39 12.83
N LEU A 20 56.68 -22.31 13.14
CA LEU A 20 56.24 -20.94 12.82
C LEU A 20 56.15 -20.71 11.30
N VAL A 21 57.09 -21.25 10.52
CA VAL A 21 57.03 -21.18 9.04
C VAL A 21 55.84 -21.97 8.51
N ILE A 22 55.60 -23.19 9.00
CA ILE A 22 54.43 -23.99 8.61
C ILE A 22 53.14 -23.25 8.96
N LEU A 23 53.05 -22.68 10.17
CA LEU A 23 51.90 -21.89 10.60
C LEU A 23 51.69 -20.67 9.69
N ALA A 24 52.76 -19.94 9.35
CA ALA A 24 52.68 -18.79 8.44
C ALA A 24 52.20 -19.19 7.05
N VAL A 25 52.67 -20.33 6.51
CA VAL A 25 52.19 -20.88 5.24
C VAL A 25 50.72 -21.28 5.32
N CYS A 26 50.30 -21.96 6.39
CA CYS A 26 48.89 -22.32 6.60
C CYS A 26 48.00 -21.07 6.67
N VAL A 27 48.44 -20.01 7.36
CA VAL A 27 47.72 -18.73 7.42
C VAL A 27 47.67 -18.07 6.05
N ALA A 28 48.78 -18.04 5.30
CA ALA A 28 48.80 -17.46 3.96
C ALA A 28 47.86 -18.20 2.98
N VAL A 29 47.83 -19.54 3.04
CA VAL A 29 46.90 -20.36 2.24
C VAL A 29 45.45 -20.11 2.66
N ALA A 30 45.17 -20.03 3.95
CA ALA A 30 43.83 -19.74 4.45
C ALA A 30 43.34 -18.34 4.02
N LEU A 31 44.22 -17.33 4.08
CA LEU A 31 43.92 -15.96 3.61
C LEU A 31 43.70 -15.93 2.10
N ALA A 32 44.53 -16.62 1.32
CA ALA A 32 44.35 -16.72 -0.12
C ALA A 32 43.02 -17.42 -0.49
N TYR A 33 42.68 -18.49 0.23
CA TYR A 33 41.40 -19.18 0.05
C TYR A 33 40.20 -18.30 0.43
N TYR A 34 40.30 -17.57 1.54
CA TYR A 34 39.26 -16.63 1.98
C TYR A 34 39.05 -15.51 0.95
N ASN A 35 40.13 -14.83 0.54
CA ASN A 35 40.06 -13.75 -0.45
C ASN A 35 39.52 -14.21 -1.80
N LYS A 36 39.92 -15.41 -2.25
CA LYS A 36 39.37 -16.01 -3.46
C LYS A 36 37.89 -16.35 -3.29
N SER A 37 37.47 -16.83 -2.13
CA SER A 37 36.10 -17.29 -1.90
C SER A 37 35.08 -16.17 -1.78
N ILE A 38 35.49 -14.99 -1.29
CA ILE A 38 34.63 -13.80 -1.21
C ILE A 38 34.52 -13.06 -2.55
N SER A 39 35.46 -13.28 -3.47
CA SER A 39 35.43 -12.68 -4.82
C SER A 39 34.37 -13.35 -5.72
N PRO A 40 33.88 -12.64 -6.76
CA PRO A 40 32.88 -13.14 -7.68
C PRO A 40 33.22 -14.51 -8.28
N VAL A 41 32.19 -15.30 -8.61
CA VAL A 41 32.38 -16.60 -9.28
C VAL A 41 32.84 -16.41 -10.72
N ASN A 42 32.26 -15.45 -11.43
CA ASN A 42 32.63 -15.06 -12.80
C ASN A 42 32.39 -13.56 -13.04
N ALA A 43 33.43 -12.74 -12.88
CA ALA A 43 33.36 -11.29 -13.12
C ALA A 43 33.50 -10.92 -14.60
N GLU A 44 34.11 -11.78 -15.44
CA GLU A 44 34.40 -11.47 -16.84
C GLU A 44 33.17 -11.68 -17.75
N ASN A 45 32.33 -12.66 -17.43
CA ASN A 45 31.07 -12.89 -18.12
C ASN A 45 29.97 -13.25 -17.10
N PRO A 46 29.37 -12.24 -16.43
CA PRO A 46 28.33 -12.46 -15.45
C PRO A 46 27.09 -13.09 -16.08
N GLU A 47 26.55 -14.11 -15.43
CA GLU A 47 25.30 -14.77 -15.81
C GLU A 47 24.22 -14.45 -14.77
N GLU A 48 23.04 -14.04 -15.21
CA GLU A 48 21.87 -13.83 -14.36
C GLU A 48 21.29 -15.19 -13.93
N VAL A 49 21.02 -15.32 -12.64
CA VAL A 49 20.52 -16.53 -12.00
C VAL A 49 19.33 -16.18 -11.13
N THR A 50 18.17 -16.72 -11.49
CA THR A 50 16.95 -16.65 -10.69
C THR A 50 16.80 -17.89 -9.83
N PHE A 51 16.63 -17.71 -8.53
CA PHE A 51 16.48 -18.80 -7.56
C PHE A 51 15.58 -18.38 -6.39
N GLU A 52 15.07 -19.37 -5.66
CA GLU A 52 14.20 -19.17 -4.51
C GLU A 52 14.90 -19.56 -3.21
N ILE A 53 14.75 -18.73 -2.18
CA ILE A 53 15.05 -19.08 -0.80
C ILE A 53 13.72 -19.34 -0.08
N PRO A 54 13.42 -20.61 0.28
CA PRO A 54 12.20 -20.95 1.00
C PRO A 54 12.12 -20.28 2.37
N GLU A 55 10.90 -19.99 2.84
CA GLU A 55 10.67 -19.53 4.21
C GLU A 55 11.19 -20.53 5.25
N GLY A 56 11.76 -20.01 6.34
CA GLY A 56 12.36 -20.82 7.41
C GLY A 56 13.75 -21.40 7.08
N SER A 57 14.31 -21.10 5.91
CA SER A 57 15.67 -21.53 5.54
C SER A 57 16.72 -20.97 6.49
N ASN A 58 17.58 -21.83 7.04
CA ASN A 58 18.72 -21.41 7.85
C ASN A 58 19.95 -21.06 6.99
N SER A 59 20.98 -20.49 7.61
CA SER A 59 22.20 -20.04 6.91
C SER A 59 22.93 -21.14 6.14
N LEU A 60 22.81 -22.40 6.56
CA LEU A 60 23.39 -23.55 5.85
C LEU A 60 22.59 -23.87 4.59
N GLN A 61 21.26 -23.89 4.67
CA GLN A 61 20.39 -24.12 3.52
C GLN A 61 20.58 -23.01 2.46
N ILE A 62 20.62 -21.75 2.91
CA ILE A 62 20.87 -20.61 2.02
C ILE A 62 22.24 -20.73 1.35
N ALA A 63 23.28 -21.10 2.10
CA ALA A 63 24.61 -21.32 1.54
C ALA A 63 24.61 -22.41 0.46
N SER A 64 23.94 -23.55 0.70
CA SER A 64 23.80 -24.63 -0.27
C SER A 64 23.11 -24.14 -1.54
N ILE A 65 21.95 -23.45 -1.42
CA ILE A 65 21.20 -22.92 -2.56
C ILE A 65 22.10 -21.99 -3.40
N LEU A 66 22.82 -21.06 -2.77
CA LEU A 66 23.74 -20.15 -3.48
C LEU A 66 24.89 -20.90 -4.15
N LYS A 67 25.39 -21.96 -3.52
CA LYS A 67 26.50 -22.76 -4.06
C LYS A 67 26.06 -23.58 -5.26
N ASP A 68 24.89 -24.22 -5.17
CA ASP A 68 24.27 -25.02 -6.22
C ASP A 68 23.91 -24.17 -7.44
N ASN A 69 23.54 -22.90 -7.22
CA ASN A 69 23.28 -21.91 -8.26
C ASN A 69 24.55 -21.19 -8.76
N ASN A 70 25.75 -21.63 -8.39
CA ASN A 70 27.03 -21.04 -8.79
C ASN A 70 27.20 -19.54 -8.44
N LEU A 71 26.52 -19.05 -7.41
CA LEU A 71 26.61 -17.66 -6.95
C LEU A 71 27.72 -17.47 -5.91
N ILE A 72 28.08 -18.51 -5.16
CA ILE A 72 29.20 -18.46 -4.21
C ILE A 72 30.23 -19.57 -4.46
N ARG A 73 31.49 -19.30 -4.09
CA ARG A 73 32.57 -20.28 -4.22
C ARG A 73 32.61 -21.28 -3.06
N SER A 74 32.22 -20.87 -1.84
CA SER A 74 32.30 -21.71 -0.65
C SER A 74 31.20 -21.39 0.37
N GLU A 75 30.41 -22.41 0.72
CA GLU A 75 29.38 -22.34 1.77
C GLU A 75 29.98 -21.97 3.14
N PHE A 76 31.13 -22.56 3.48
CA PHE A 76 31.82 -22.30 4.75
C PHE A 76 32.23 -20.83 4.87
N VAL A 77 32.82 -20.26 3.82
CA VAL A 77 33.25 -18.85 3.83
C VAL A 77 32.05 -17.92 3.87
N PHE A 78 30.97 -18.22 3.13
CA PHE A 78 29.74 -17.46 3.19
C PHE A 78 29.17 -17.39 4.61
N ARG A 79 29.05 -18.52 5.30
CA ARG A 79 28.59 -18.55 6.70
C ARG A 79 29.55 -17.84 7.66
N LEU A 80 30.86 -17.92 7.41
CA LEU A 80 31.86 -17.19 8.19
C LEU A 80 31.69 -15.67 8.03
N VAL A 81 31.43 -15.19 6.82
CA VAL A 81 31.18 -13.77 6.52
C VAL A 81 29.86 -13.31 7.15
N LEU A 82 28.78 -14.09 7.02
CA LEU A 82 27.50 -13.80 7.70
C LEU A 82 27.66 -13.60 9.20
N LYS A 83 28.42 -14.50 9.85
CA LYS A 83 28.68 -14.43 11.29
C LYS A 83 29.57 -13.22 11.66
N LYS A 84 30.55 -12.88 10.82
CA LYS A 84 31.41 -11.70 11.03
C LYS A 84 30.63 -10.40 10.90
N ASN A 85 29.63 -10.36 10.01
CA ASN A 85 28.82 -9.18 9.72
C ASN A 85 27.51 -9.12 10.53
N ASP A 86 27.27 -10.07 11.43
CA ASP A 86 26.02 -10.23 12.19
C ASP A 86 24.75 -10.25 11.31
N ALA A 87 24.88 -10.77 10.09
CA ALA A 87 23.84 -10.73 9.06
C ALA A 87 22.97 -12.00 9.02
N GLU A 88 23.28 -13.02 9.83
CA GLU A 88 22.64 -14.34 9.78
C GLU A 88 21.13 -14.28 10.01
N SER A 89 20.67 -13.46 10.96
CA SER A 89 19.25 -13.25 11.27
C SER A 89 18.54 -12.28 10.32
N SER A 90 19.30 -11.57 9.48
CA SER A 90 18.77 -10.52 8.60
C SER A 90 18.44 -11.03 7.20
N LEU A 91 18.82 -12.27 6.87
CA LEU A 91 18.52 -12.88 5.58
C LEU A 91 17.01 -13.09 5.43
N LYS A 92 16.51 -12.78 4.23
CA LYS A 92 15.08 -12.86 3.91
C LYS A 92 14.82 -14.01 2.93
N ALA A 93 13.68 -14.67 3.09
CA ALA A 93 13.15 -15.58 2.09
C ALA A 93 12.67 -14.82 0.84
N GLY A 94 12.47 -15.54 -0.27
CA GLY A 94 11.93 -14.99 -1.51
C GLY A 94 12.69 -15.43 -2.75
N THR A 95 12.20 -14.98 -3.90
CA THR A 95 12.85 -15.17 -5.20
C THR A 95 13.82 -14.03 -5.47
N TYR A 96 15.05 -14.39 -5.78
CA TYR A 96 16.13 -13.46 -6.08
C TYR A 96 16.55 -13.61 -7.53
N ASN A 97 16.98 -12.51 -8.13
CA ASN A 97 17.70 -12.52 -9.40
C ASN A 97 19.05 -11.84 -9.15
N LEU A 98 20.11 -12.65 -9.08
CA LEU A 98 21.48 -12.22 -8.85
C LEU A 98 22.34 -12.61 -10.04
N ASN A 99 23.56 -12.11 -10.13
CA ASN A 99 24.49 -12.56 -11.16
C ASN A 99 25.79 -13.12 -10.60
N THR A 100 26.44 -14.01 -11.36
CA THR A 100 27.69 -14.69 -10.96
C THR A 100 28.90 -13.74 -10.87
N GLY A 101 28.75 -12.49 -11.31
CA GLY A 101 29.72 -11.41 -11.19
C GLY A 101 29.65 -10.63 -9.88
N MET A 102 28.65 -10.88 -9.04
CA MET A 102 28.54 -10.27 -7.70
C MET A 102 29.55 -10.87 -6.72
N ASP A 103 30.12 -10.03 -5.87
CA ASP A 103 30.92 -10.47 -4.73
C ASP A 103 30.03 -10.89 -3.54
N MET A 104 30.66 -11.47 -2.52
CA MET A 104 29.95 -12.02 -1.38
C MET A 104 29.21 -10.97 -0.54
N ASP A 105 29.75 -9.75 -0.43
CA ASP A 105 29.11 -8.67 0.33
C ASP A 105 27.91 -8.12 -0.45
N GLU A 106 28.00 -8.01 -1.77
CA GLU A 106 26.88 -7.67 -2.66
C GLU A 106 25.76 -8.70 -2.55
N ILE A 107 26.08 -10.00 -2.63
CA ILE A 107 25.09 -11.09 -2.45
C ILE A 107 24.40 -10.96 -1.09
N ILE A 108 25.15 -10.80 0.00
CA ILE A 108 24.57 -10.63 1.34
C ILE A 108 23.68 -9.39 1.42
N ALA A 109 24.09 -8.27 0.82
CA ALA A 109 23.30 -7.05 0.77
C ALA A 109 21.98 -7.25 0.02
N HIS A 110 21.97 -8.03 -1.07
CA HIS A 110 20.73 -8.39 -1.76
C HIS A 110 19.83 -9.29 -0.90
N LEU A 111 20.39 -10.32 -0.26
CA LEU A 111 19.64 -11.26 0.58
C LEU A 111 19.06 -10.64 1.85
N THR A 112 19.66 -9.55 2.34
CA THR A 112 19.16 -8.79 3.49
C THR A 112 18.13 -7.74 3.11
N LYS A 113 18.19 -7.19 1.89
CA LYS A 113 17.16 -6.28 1.35
C LYS A 113 15.81 -6.96 1.12
N GLY A 114 15.81 -8.26 0.79
CA GLY A 114 14.61 -9.05 0.53
C GLY A 114 14.41 -9.42 -0.94
N GLY A 115 14.02 -10.68 -1.16
CA GLY A 115 13.65 -11.19 -2.49
C GLY A 115 12.20 -10.87 -2.83
N LYS A 116 11.85 -10.96 -4.12
CA LYS A 116 10.44 -10.88 -4.54
C LYS A 116 9.70 -12.08 -3.98
N ASN A 117 8.62 -11.85 -3.24
CA ASN A 117 7.72 -12.93 -2.85
C ASN A 117 6.79 -13.25 -4.03
N ASN A 118 7.10 -14.31 -4.78
CA ASN A 118 6.25 -14.75 -5.90
C ASN A 118 4.87 -15.26 -5.45
N ASN A 119 4.66 -15.44 -4.13
CA ASN A 119 3.37 -15.83 -3.58
C ASN A 119 2.48 -14.62 -3.27
N VAL A 120 2.88 -13.38 -3.60
CA VAL A 120 2.10 -12.17 -3.31
C VAL A 120 1.82 -11.38 -4.58
N VAL A 121 0.55 -11.00 -4.77
CA VAL A 121 0.09 -10.06 -5.80
C VAL A 121 -0.17 -8.71 -5.14
N ARG A 122 0.28 -7.64 -5.80
CA ARG A 122 0.07 -6.27 -5.34
C ARG A 122 -0.86 -5.54 -6.30
N PHE A 123 -1.89 -4.88 -5.77
CA PHE A 123 -2.83 -4.06 -6.54
C PHE A 123 -3.14 -2.75 -5.82
N THR A 124 -3.55 -1.73 -6.56
CA THR A 124 -3.89 -0.41 -6.01
C THR A 124 -5.30 -0.03 -6.41
N ILE A 125 -6.12 0.38 -5.45
CA ILE A 125 -7.45 0.95 -5.68
C ILE A 125 -7.36 2.48 -5.49
N PRO A 126 -7.60 3.27 -6.55
CA PRO A 126 -7.62 4.73 -6.42
C PRO A 126 -8.80 5.25 -5.59
N GLU A 127 -8.62 6.42 -4.99
CA GLU A 127 -9.69 7.16 -4.31
C GLU A 127 -10.82 7.52 -5.29
N GLY A 128 -12.05 7.59 -4.78
CA GLY A 128 -13.23 7.94 -5.57
C GLY A 128 -13.73 6.83 -6.49
N TYR A 129 -13.19 5.60 -6.40
CA TYR A 129 -13.70 4.44 -7.12
C TYR A 129 -15.02 3.96 -6.52
N GLU A 130 -15.95 3.57 -7.39
CA GLU A 130 -17.16 2.84 -7.00
C GLU A 130 -16.84 1.34 -6.88
N VAL A 131 -17.60 0.57 -6.09
CA VAL A 131 -17.45 -0.89 -5.96
C VAL A 131 -17.41 -1.58 -7.34
N LYS A 132 -18.22 -1.11 -8.29
CA LYS A 132 -18.22 -1.65 -9.66
C LYS A 132 -16.91 -1.42 -10.40
N MET A 133 -16.27 -0.27 -10.19
CA MET A 133 -14.98 0.08 -10.79
C MET A 133 -13.85 -0.72 -10.14
N ILE A 134 -13.95 -0.98 -8.84
CA ILE A 134 -13.03 -1.86 -8.10
C ILE A 134 -13.10 -3.27 -8.67
N ALA A 135 -14.31 -3.84 -8.75
CA ALA A 135 -14.53 -5.20 -9.27
C ALA A 135 -14.03 -5.35 -10.72
N GLU A 136 -14.33 -4.37 -11.58
CA GLU A 136 -13.86 -4.38 -12.97
C GLU A 136 -12.33 -4.27 -13.07
N LYS A 137 -11.72 -3.38 -12.30
CA LYS A 137 -10.25 -3.24 -12.27
C LYS A 137 -9.57 -4.53 -11.83
N LEU A 138 -10.00 -5.11 -10.71
CA LEU A 138 -9.38 -6.32 -10.17
C LEU A 138 -9.62 -7.54 -11.08
N SER A 139 -10.79 -7.62 -11.72
CA SER A 139 -11.08 -8.68 -12.67
C SER A 139 -10.23 -8.58 -13.94
N ASN A 140 -10.03 -7.37 -14.47
CA ASN A 140 -9.13 -7.13 -15.60
C ASN A 140 -7.66 -7.48 -15.30
N GLU A 141 -7.26 -7.43 -14.02
CA GLU A 141 -5.94 -7.87 -13.55
C GLU A 141 -5.88 -9.37 -13.24
N GLY A 142 -6.99 -10.10 -13.41
CA GLY A 142 -7.08 -11.53 -13.12
C GLY A 142 -7.04 -11.86 -11.63
N ILE A 143 -7.36 -10.90 -10.75
CA ILE A 143 -7.28 -11.04 -9.30
C ILE A 143 -8.57 -11.61 -8.71
N VAL A 144 -9.74 -11.22 -9.27
CA VAL A 144 -11.05 -11.63 -8.77
C VAL A 144 -11.98 -12.06 -9.90
N ASP A 145 -12.96 -12.90 -9.57
CA ASP A 145 -14.18 -13.02 -10.34
C ASP A 145 -15.09 -11.80 -10.09
N LYS A 146 -15.43 -11.06 -11.16
CA LYS A 146 -16.18 -9.80 -11.06
C LYS A 146 -17.54 -10.01 -10.42
N ASP A 147 -18.29 -11.02 -10.85
CA ASP A 147 -19.67 -11.22 -10.42
C ASP A 147 -19.74 -11.68 -8.96
N ARG A 148 -18.80 -12.55 -8.54
CA ARG A 148 -18.67 -12.96 -7.15
C ARG A 148 -18.28 -11.79 -6.25
N PHE A 149 -17.31 -10.97 -6.66
CA PHE A 149 -16.90 -9.80 -5.90
C PHE A 149 -18.08 -8.83 -5.70
N LEU A 150 -18.81 -8.52 -6.77
CA LEU A 150 -19.99 -7.65 -6.72
C LEU A 150 -21.09 -8.22 -5.83
N LYS A 151 -21.32 -9.53 -5.88
CA LYS A 151 -22.30 -10.19 -5.01
C LYS A 151 -21.93 -10.03 -3.53
N LEU A 152 -20.67 -10.30 -3.17
CA LEU A 152 -20.19 -10.16 -1.80
C LEU A 152 -20.27 -8.69 -1.32
N ALA A 153 -19.94 -7.74 -2.19
CA ALA A 153 -20.01 -6.32 -1.86
C ALA A 153 -21.42 -5.72 -1.91
N SER A 154 -22.42 -6.44 -2.44
CA SER A 154 -23.79 -5.91 -2.62
C SER A 154 -24.58 -5.76 -1.32
N ASP A 155 -24.15 -6.43 -0.24
CA ASP A 155 -24.90 -6.50 1.01
C ASP A 155 -23.96 -6.69 2.20
N LYS A 156 -24.09 -5.83 3.21
CA LYS A 156 -23.27 -5.86 4.44
C LYS A 156 -23.31 -7.20 5.17
N LYS A 157 -24.40 -7.98 5.03
CA LYS A 157 -24.59 -9.25 5.76
C LYS A 157 -23.49 -10.28 5.55
N TYR A 158 -22.73 -10.17 4.45
CA TYR A 158 -21.62 -11.08 4.17
C TYR A 158 -20.40 -10.86 5.09
N PHE A 159 -20.34 -9.72 5.78
CA PHE A 159 -19.17 -9.30 6.58
C PHE A 159 -19.52 -8.68 7.93
N GLU A 160 -20.80 -8.45 8.24
CA GLU A 160 -21.23 -7.82 9.49
C GLU A 160 -20.90 -8.63 10.75
N ASP A 161 -20.67 -9.93 10.63
CA ASP A 161 -20.20 -10.81 11.70
C ASP A 161 -18.73 -10.55 12.08
N LYS A 162 -17.95 -9.99 11.13
CA LYS A 162 -16.52 -9.70 11.28
C LYS A 162 -16.23 -8.22 11.58
N PHE A 163 -17.06 -7.32 11.07
CA PHE A 163 -16.87 -5.87 11.19
C PHE A 163 -18.07 -5.21 11.86
N THR A 164 -17.90 -4.85 13.13
CA THR A 164 -19.00 -4.32 13.96
C THR A 164 -19.54 -2.99 13.46
N PHE A 165 -18.71 -2.14 12.84
CA PHE A 165 -19.16 -0.85 12.28
C PHE A 165 -20.20 -1.02 11.17
N LEU A 166 -20.30 -2.20 10.53
CA LEU A 166 -21.35 -2.47 9.54
C LEU A 166 -22.74 -2.60 10.18
N SER A 167 -22.82 -2.86 11.49
CA SER A 167 -24.11 -2.89 12.20
C SER A 167 -24.82 -1.54 12.22
N ASP A 168 -24.07 -0.44 12.07
CA ASP A 168 -24.61 0.93 12.01
C ASP A 168 -25.21 1.29 10.64
N LEU A 169 -25.05 0.42 9.63
CA LEU A 169 -25.62 0.59 8.29
C LEU A 169 -27.05 0.06 8.20
N GLU A 170 -27.80 0.49 7.19
CA GLU A 170 -29.15 -0.04 6.96
C GLU A 170 -29.11 -1.52 6.49
N GLU A 171 -30.19 -2.26 6.76
CA GLU A 171 -30.32 -3.65 6.30
C GLU A 171 -30.30 -3.72 4.76
N GLY A 172 -29.48 -4.61 4.20
CA GLY A 172 -29.31 -4.73 2.75
C GLY A 172 -28.48 -3.62 2.10
N GLN A 173 -27.88 -2.72 2.89
CA GLN A 173 -26.94 -1.72 2.36
C GLN A 173 -25.68 -2.39 1.83
N SER A 174 -25.22 -1.97 0.66
CA SER A 174 -23.96 -2.45 0.05
C SER A 174 -22.71 -1.91 0.76
N LEU A 175 -21.55 -2.46 0.41
CA LEU A 175 -20.24 -1.98 0.89
C LEU A 175 -19.71 -0.75 0.11
N GLU A 176 -20.54 -0.09 -0.70
CA GLU A 176 -20.17 1.15 -1.40
C GLU A 176 -19.69 2.21 -0.39
N GLY A 177 -18.49 2.75 -0.61
CA GLY A 177 -17.83 3.68 0.31
C GLY A 177 -16.96 3.05 1.41
N TYR A 178 -17.10 1.75 1.68
CA TYR A 178 -16.40 1.08 2.80
C TYR A 178 -15.19 0.24 2.35
N LEU A 179 -15.07 -0.04 1.05
CA LEU A 179 -13.88 -0.68 0.49
C LEU A 179 -12.78 0.38 0.32
N PHE A 180 -11.92 0.54 1.33
CA PHE A 180 -10.98 1.66 1.40
C PHE A 180 -10.04 1.73 0.18
N PRO A 181 -9.75 2.92 -0.35
CA PRO A 181 -8.78 3.07 -1.44
C PRO A 181 -7.35 3.02 -0.88
N SER A 182 -6.58 2.03 -1.31
CA SER A 182 -5.18 1.86 -0.88
C SER A 182 -4.44 0.95 -1.86
N THR A 183 -3.16 0.73 -1.58
CA THR A 183 -2.39 -0.34 -2.20
C THR A 183 -2.34 -1.55 -1.28
N TYR A 184 -2.72 -2.71 -1.81
CA TYR A 184 -2.85 -3.96 -1.09
C TYR A 184 -1.88 -4.99 -1.62
N GLU A 185 -1.45 -5.87 -0.72
CA GLU A 185 -0.67 -7.07 -1.02
C GLU A 185 -1.48 -8.28 -0.55
N ILE A 186 -1.72 -9.23 -1.43
CA ILE A 186 -2.51 -10.45 -1.15
C ILE A 186 -1.74 -11.67 -1.57
N PHE A 187 -1.99 -12.82 -0.94
CA PHE A 187 -1.39 -14.06 -1.42
C PHE A 187 -2.00 -14.48 -2.77
N VAL A 188 -1.21 -15.14 -3.60
CA VAL A 188 -1.69 -15.75 -4.85
C VAL A 188 -2.79 -16.75 -4.49
N GLY A 189 -3.95 -16.63 -5.13
CA GLY A 189 -5.12 -17.47 -4.86
C GLY A 189 -5.97 -17.01 -3.66
N ALA A 190 -5.71 -15.83 -3.09
CA ALA A 190 -6.62 -15.23 -2.12
C ALA A 190 -8.04 -15.10 -2.70
N SER A 191 -9.03 -15.44 -1.89
CA SER A 191 -10.44 -15.37 -2.23
C SER A 191 -10.95 -13.93 -2.29
N GLU A 192 -12.08 -13.70 -2.97
CA GLU A 192 -12.75 -12.40 -2.99
C GLU A 192 -13.16 -11.94 -1.59
N GLU A 193 -13.57 -12.88 -0.73
CA GLU A 193 -13.88 -12.61 0.67
C GLU A 193 -12.66 -12.06 1.44
N GLU A 194 -11.49 -12.70 1.32
CA GLU A 194 -10.26 -12.24 1.97
C GLU A 194 -9.80 -10.87 1.45
N ILE A 195 -9.99 -10.61 0.16
CA ILE A 195 -9.68 -9.30 -0.45
C ILE A 195 -10.59 -8.22 0.12
N ILE A 196 -11.91 -8.46 0.16
CA ILE A 196 -12.88 -7.50 0.71
C ILE A 196 -12.63 -7.28 2.20
N GLU A 197 -12.39 -8.34 2.98
CA GLU A 197 -12.03 -8.24 4.39
C GLU A 197 -10.81 -7.34 4.59
N LYS A 198 -9.76 -7.51 3.78
CA LYS A 198 -8.57 -6.67 3.86
C LYS A 198 -8.87 -5.19 3.57
N MET A 199 -9.79 -4.90 2.64
CA MET A 199 -10.21 -3.54 2.33
C MET A 199 -11.04 -2.93 3.46
N LEU A 200 -11.97 -3.70 4.05
CA LEU A 200 -12.79 -3.29 5.19
C LEU A 200 -11.95 -3.08 6.46
N SER A 201 -10.99 -3.96 6.76
CA SER A 201 -10.05 -3.77 7.87
C SER A 201 -9.24 -2.49 7.71
N GLN A 202 -8.85 -2.16 6.48
CA GLN A 202 -8.13 -0.92 6.23
C GLN A 202 -9.03 0.31 6.43
N PHE A 203 -10.31 0.24 6.01
CA PHE A 203 -11.30 1.29 6.30
C PHE A 203 -11.43 1.49 7.81
N GLU A 204 -11.71 0.42 8.55
CA GLU A 204 -11.90 0.44 10.00
C GLU A 204 -10.68 1.05 10.70
N ARG A 205 -9.48 0.59 10.34
CA ARG A 205 -8.23 1.12 10.90
C ARG A 205 -8.08 2.63 10.67
N VAL A 206 -8.31 3.11 9.45
CA VAL A 206 -8.21 4.55 9.15
C VAL A 206 -9.29 5.33 9.89
N PHE A 207 -10.51 4.80 9.93
CA PHE A 207 -11.61 5.44 10.63
C PHE A 207 -11.33 5.57 12.12
N GLU A 208 -10.96 4.50 12.80
CA GLU A 208 -10.66 4.49 14.23
C GLU A 208 -9.43 5.36 14.58
N GLU A 209 -8.37 5.31 13.77
CA GLU A 209 -7.14 6.06 14.06
C GLU A 209 -7.27 7.57 13.78
N LYS A 210 -8.10 7.97 12.81
CA LYS A 210 -8.07 9.35 12.26
C LYS A 210 -9.38 10.10 12.40
N ILE A 211 -10.52 9.41 12.39
CA ILE A 211 -11.83 10.02 12.19
C ILE A 211 -12.69 9.93 13.45
N ARG A 212 -12.66 8.79 14.15
CA ARG A 212 -13.54 8.46 15.28
C ARG A 212 -13.63 9.59 16.31
N ASP A 213 -12.50 10.13 16.76
CA ASP A 213 -12.45 11.18 17.78
C ASP A 213 -13.03 12.53 17.31
N SER A 214 -13.15 12.75 15.99
CA SER A 214 -13.72 13.97 15.41
C SER A 214 -15.20 13.82 15.08
N MET A 215 -15.82 12.65 15.29
CA MET A 215 -17.25 12.46 15.02
C MET A 215 -18.14 13.39 15.87
N ASP A 216 -17.71 13.73 17.09
CA ASP A 216 -18.43 14.64 17.98
C ASP A 216 -18.43 16.11 17.48
N ASN A 217 -17.62 16.44 16.48
CA ASN A 217 -17.59 17.79 15.89
C ASN A 217 -18.78 18.05 14.96
N VAL A 218 -19.49 17.00 14.53
CA VAL A 218 -20.56 17.09 13.54
C VAL A 218 -21.82 16.36 14.00
N GLU A 219 -22.98 16.89 13.64
CA GLU A 219 -24.27 16.25 13.93
C GLU A 219 -24.66 15.26 12.81
N LEU A 220 -23.76 14.33 12.48
CA LEU A 220 -23.95 13.31 11.45
C LEU A 220 -23.65 11.92 12.00
N SER A 221 -24.44 10.93 11.60
CA SER A 221 -24.14 9.52 11.87
C SER A 221 -22.89 9.04 11.13
N PHE A 222 -22.37 7.88 11.52
CA PHE A 222 -21.26 7.23 10.83
C PHE A 222 -21.52 7.07 9.32
N ASN A 223 -22.68 6.53 8.93
CA ASN A 223 -23.05 6.34 7.53
C ASN A 223 -23.13 7.68 6.78
N GLU A 224 -23.70 8.72 7.41
CA GLU A 224 -23.81 10.05 6.82
C GLU A 224 -22.44 10.72 6.62
N VAL A 225 -21.50 10.55 7.56
CA VAL A 225 -20.13 11.06 7.41
C VAL A 225 -19.41 10.41 6.23
N VAL A 226 -19.48 9.09 6.10
CA VAL A 226 -18.86 8.37 4.96
C VAL A 226 -19.55 8.76 3.66
N THR A 227 -20.87 8.94 3.69
CA THR A 227 -21.65 9.40 2.54
C THR A 227 -21.23 10.79 2.09
N LEU A 228 -21.15 11.75 3.02
CA LEU A 228 -20.67 13.09 2.73
C LEU A 228 -19.22 13.08 2.22
N ALA A 229 -18.34 12.29 2.84
CA ALA A 229 -16.96 12.13 2.40
C ALA A 229 -16.87 11.62 0.96
N SER A 230 -17.73 10.67 0.55
CA SER A 230 -17.77 10.19 -0.83
C SER A 230 -18.20 11.26 -1.82
N ILE A 231 -19.12 12.17 -1.44
CA ILE A 231 -19.52 13.30 -2.27
C ILE A 231 -18.38 14.31 -2.38
N ILE A 232 -17.72 14.65 -1.26
CA ILE A 232 -16.55 15.53 -1.23
C ILE A 232 -15.43 14.98 -2.13
N GLU A 233 -15.13 13.68 -2.04
CA GLU A 233 -14.10 13.03 -2.86
C GLU A 233 -14.37 13.20 -4.36
N ARG A 234 -15.64 13.10 -4.75
CA ARG A 234 -16.03 13.19 -6.16
C ARG A 234 -16.11 14.62 -6.70
N GLU A 235 -16.25 15.62 -5.83
CA GLU A 235 -16.29 17.05 -6.20
C GLU A 235 -14.90 17.71 -6.13
N ALA A 236 -14.07 17.31 -5.16
CA ALA A 236 -12.77 17.91 -4.93
C ALA A 236 -11.76 17.52 -6.01
N LYS A 237 -11.22 18.53 -6.71
CA LYS A 237 -10.06 18.35 -7.60
C LYS A 237 -8.74 18.65 -6.89
N ARG A 238 -8.79 19.32 -5.74
CA ARG A 238 -7.63 19.75 -4.97
C ARG A 238 -7.81 19.43 -3.48
N ASP A 239 -6.70 19.09 -2.83
CA ASP A 239 -6.67 18.75 -1.41
C ASP A 239 -6.97 19.94 -0.50
N ASP A 240 -6.51 21.12 -0.86
CA ASP A 240 -6.66 22.35 -0.08
C ASP A 240 -8.09 22.93 -0.11
N GLU A 241 -8.99 22.39 -0.94
CA GLU A 241 -10.38 22.86 -1.04
C GLU A 241 -11.40 21.91 -0.39
N ARG A 242 -10.98 20.72 0.06
CA ARG A 242 -11.91 19.71 0.61
C ARG A 242 -12.68 20.21 1.84
N THR A 243 -12.03 20.93 2.76
CA THR A 243 -12.68 21.48 3.96
C THR A 243 -13.66 22.60 3.62
N LEU A 244 -13.40 23.38 2.56
CA LEU A 244 -14.32 24.41 2.05
C LEU A 244 -15.54 23.79 1.35
N ILE A 245 -15.33 22.75 0.54
CA ILE A 245 -16.42 21.98 -0.08
C ILE A 245 -17.29 21.32 1.02
N SER A 246 -16.64 20.73 2.02
CA SER A 246 -17.31 20.18 3.21
C SER A 246 -18.16 21.24 3.91
N ALA A 247 -17.61 22.44 4.16
CA ALA A 247 -18.34 23.56 4.77
C ALA A 247 -19.59 23.93 3.98
N VAL A 248 -19.52 23.99 2.64
CA VAL A 248 -20.70 24.26 1.81
C VAL A 248 -21.79 23.21 2.02
N PHE A 249 -21.45 21.92 2.01
CA PHE A 249 -22.43 20.86 2.20
C PHE A 249 -23.02 20.86 3.61
N HIS A 250 -22.20 21.03 4.65
CA HIS A 250 -22.68 21.19 6.03
C HIS A 250 -23.63 22.38 6.18
N ASN A 251 -23.27 23.54 5.63
CA ASN A 251 -24.12 24.73 5.67
C ASN A 251 -25.46 24.50 4.96
N ARG A 252 -25.45 23.81 3.81
CA ARG A 252 -26.67 23.45 3.08
C ARG A 252 -27.55 22.50 3.88
N LEU A 253 -26.97 21.45 4.47
CA LEU A 253 -27.69 20.50 5.33
C LEU A 253 -28.36 21.21 6.50
N LYS A 254 -27.62 22.10 7.19
CA LYS A 254 -28.11 22.86 8.35
C LYS A 254 -29.34 23.72 8.06
N ILE A 255 -29.47 24.25 6.84
CA ILE A 255 -30.60 25.10 6.43
C ILE A 255 -31.64 24.36 5.58
N GLY A 256 -31.50 23.04 5.40
CA GLY A 256 -32.40 22.24 4.57
C GLY A 256 -32.34 22.55 3.07
N MET A 257 -31.22 23.06 2.57
CA MET A 257 -30.98 23.27 1.15
C MET A 257 -30.52 21.96 0.50
N PRO A 258 -31.06 21.56 -0.68
CA PRO A 258 -30.57 20.37 -1.39
C PRO A 258 -29.08 20.50 -1.74
N LEU A 259 -28.34 19.38 -1.71
CA LEU A 259 -26.90 19.41 -1.97
C LEU A 259 -26.57 19.72 -3.42
N GLN A 260 -27.43 19.33 -4.37
CA GLN A 260 -27.27 19.59 -5.80
C GLN A 260 -25.89 19.20 -6.35
N SER A 261 -25.35 18.07 -5.89
CA SER A 261 -24.03 17.60 -6.30
C SER A 261 -24.14 16.81 -7.61
N CYS A 262 -23.36 17.22 -8.61
CA CYS A 262 -23.23 16.52 -9.89
C CYS A 262 -22.68 15.10 -9.71
N ALA A 263 -21.87 14.87 -8.67
CA ALA A 263 -21.32 13.56 -8.37
C ALA A 263 -22.41 12.50 -8.14
N THR A 264 -23.47 12.87 -7.42
CA THR A 264 -24.59 11.96 -7.13
C THR A 264 -25.40 11.60 -8.37
N VAL A 265 -25.59 12.55 -9.29
CA VAL A 265 -26.23 12.29 -10.61
C VAL A 265 -25.35 11.38 -11.47
N GLN A 266 -24.04 11.60 -11.50
CA GLN A 266 -23.13 10.73 -12.26
C GLN A 266 -23.05 9.31 -11.69
N TYR A 267 -23.19 9.14 -10.38
CA TYR A 267 -23.32 7.82 -9.76
C TYR A 267 -24.55 7.07 -10.29
N ILE A 268 -25.70 7.76 -10.38
CA ILE A 268 -26.95 7.19 -10.92
C ILE A 268 -26.80 6.78 -12.40
N LEU A 269 -26.20 7.65 -13.22
CA LEU A 269 -25.96 7.39 -14.64
C LEU A 269 -24.98 6.24 -14.87
N GLY A 270 -24.10 6.01 -13.90
CA GLY A 270 -23.05 5.02 -13.97
C GLY A 270 -21.91 5.36 -14.93
N GLU A 271 -21.93 6.55 -15.53
CA GLU A 271 -20.91 7.08 -16.44
C GLU A 271 -20.51 8.50 -16.04
N ARG A 272 -19.34 8.95 -16.55
CA ARG A 272 -18.85 10.31 -16.31
C ARG A 272 -19.05 11.17 -17.54
N LYS A 273 -19.92 12.17 -17.44
CA LYS A 273 -20.21 13.14 -18.50
C LYS A 273 -19.48 14.44 -18.21
N GLU A 274 -18.85 15.04 -19.22
CA GLU A 274 -18.19 16.36 -19.07
C GLU A 274 -19.18 17.44 -18.62
N ARG A 275 -20.42 17.37 -19.13
CA ARG A 275 -21.50 18.28 -18.77
C ARG A 275 -22.80 17.49 -18.57
N LEU A 276 -23.41 17.66 -17.39
CA LEU A 276 -24.76 17.17 -17.13
C LEU A 276 -25.78 18.09 -17.80
N THR A 277 -26.79 17.47 -18.41
CA THR A 277 -27.95 18.18 -18.97
C THR A 277 -29.00 18.45 -17.88
N GLU A 278 -29.92 19.38 -18.13
CA GLU A 278 -31.06 19.59 -17.21
C GLU A 278 -31.94 18.35 -17.07
N ALA A 279 -31.98 17.47 -18.07
CA ALA A 279 -32.70 16.21 -17.98
C ALA A 279 -32.00 15.25 -17.00
N ASP A 280 -30.67 15.19 -17.04
CA ASP A 280 -29.87 14.36 -16.13
C ASP A 280 -30.12 14.75 -14.66
N THR A 281 -30.20 16.06 -14.36
CA THR A 281 -30.43 16.53 -12.97
C THR A 281 -31.84 16.24 -12.44
N ARG A 282 -32.77 15.77 -13.29
CA ARG A 282 -34.16 15.47 -12.93
C ARG A 282 -34.46 13.97 -12.87
N ILE A 283 -33.45 13.10 -13.01
CA ILE A 283 -33.63 11.66 -12.92
C ILE A 283 -34.18 11.28 -11.54
N GLU A 284 -35.28 10.53 -11.52
CA GLU A 284 -35.88 10.04 -10.29
C GLU A 284 -35.00 8.94 -9.68
N SER A 285 -34.40 9.23 -8.52
CA SER A 285 -33.61 8.31 -7.73
C SER A 285 -33.45 8.86 -6.32
N VAL A 286 -33.39 7.98 -5.32
CA VAL A 286 -33.10 8.36 -3.92
C VAL A 286 -31.70 8.96 -3.74
N TYR A 287 -30.79 8.74 -4.70
CA TYR A 287 -29.46 9.34 -4.70
C TYR A 287 -29.44 10.76 -5.30
N ASN A 288 -30.50 11.20 -5.99
CA ASN A 288 -30.45 12.47 -6.70
C ASN A 288 -30.65 13.65 -5.73
N THR A 289 -29.53 14.28 -5.35
CA THR A 289 -29.50 15.44 -4.44
C THR A 289 -29.98 16.76 -5.06
N TYR A 290 -30.39 16.77 -6.34
CA TYR A 290 -31.09 17.92 -6.93
C TYR A 290 -32.58 17.96 -6.58
N ILE A 291 -33.18 16.79 -6.34
CA ILE A 291 -34.63 16.65 -6.12
C ILE A 291 -34.95 16.17 -4.69
N ASN A 292 -34.01 15.50 -4.02
CA ASN A 292 -34.13 15.09 -2.62
C ASN A 292 -33.28 15.99 -1.72
N ASN A 293 -33.83 16.42 -0.59
CA ASN A 293 -33.10 17.13 0.44
C ASN A 293 -32.30 16.15 1.31
N GLY A 294 -31.22 16.64 1.93
CA GLY A 294 -30.35 15.83 2.77
C GLY A 294 -29.29 15.05 1.98
N LEU A 295 -28.64 14.11 2.67
CA LEU A 295 -27.68 13.18 2.07
C LEU A 295 -28.42 12.05 1.33
N PRO A 296 -27.81 11.44 0.30
CA PRO A 296 -28.30 10.18 -0.25
C PRO A 296 -28.22 9.06 0.81
N PRO A 297 -28.91 7.92 0.63
CA PRO A 297 -29.01 6.87 1.65
C PRO A 297 -27.67 6.18 1.96
N SER A 298 -26.72 6.19 1.03
CA SER A 298 -25.39 5.61 1.23
C SER A 298 -24.33 6.33 0.38
N PRO A 299 -23.04 6.02 0.59
CA PRO A 299 -21.94 6.59 -0.20
C PRO A 299 -22.07 6.29 -1.70
N ILE A 300 -21.40 7.12 -2.51
CA ILE A 300 -21.39 7.02 -3.99
C ILE A 300 -20.02 6.64 -4.57
N ALA A 301 -19.03 6.42 -3.71
CA ALA A 301 -17.66 6.01 -4.04
C ALA A 301 -16.88 5.76 -2.75
N SER A 302 -15.74 5.06 -2.83
CA SER A 302 -14.75 4.92 -1.76
C SER A 302 -13.98 6.23 -1.52
N PRO A 303 -14.21 6.95 -0.40
CA PRO A 303 -13.48 8.17 -0.09
C PRO A 303 -12.07 7.87 0.44
N GLY A 304 -11.13 8.77 0.18
CA GLY A 304 -9.82 8.75 0.82
C GLY A 304 -9.84 9.33 2.23
N GLU A 305 -8.71 9.20 2.93
CA GLU A 305 -8.51 9.72 4.30
C GLU A 305 -8.80 11.23 4.37
N LYS A 306 -8.35 12.00 3.37
CA LYS A 306 -8.53 13.46 3.35
C LYS A 306 -9.98 13.89 3.25
N SER A 307 -10.80 13.15 2.50
CA SER A 307 -12.23 13.45 2.35
C SER A 307 -13.02 13.03 3.59
N LEU A 308 -12.64 11.92 4.23
CA LEU A 308 -13.18 11.54 5.54
C LEU A 308 -12.86 12.60 6.60
N LEU A 309 -11.60 13.06 6.67
CA LEU A 309 -11.20 14.13 7.59
C LEU A 309 -11.95 15.44 7.33
N ALA A 310 -12.10 15.82 6.07
CA ALA A 310 -12.83 17.04 5.70
C ALA A 310 -14.32 16.94 6.08
N ALA A 311 -14.94 15.75 5.97
CA ALA A 311 -16.34 15.55 6.32
C ALA A 311 -16.64 15.81 7.81
N VAL A 312 -15.68 15.52 8.70
CA VAL A 312 -15.81 15.76 10.16
C VAL A 312 -15.14 17.06 10.63
N ASN A 313 -14.35 17.71 9.78
CA ASN A 313 -13.68 18.99 10.07
C ASN A 313 -13.91 20.01 8.93
N PRO A 314 -15.15 20.48 8.70
CA PRO A 314 -15.42 21.54 7.74
C PRO A 314 -14.75 22.85 8.16
N GLU A 315 -14.41 23.70 7.19
CA GLU A 315 -13.93 25.05 7.46
C GLU A 315 -15.05 25.92 8.06
N ASP A 316 -14.72 26.82 9.00
CA ASP A 316 -15.69 27.74 9.61
C ASP A 316 -15.96 28.95 8.69
N VAL A 317 -16.78 28.72 7.65
CA VAL A 317 -17.17 29.71 6.65
C VAL A 317 -18.63 29.58 6.28
N GLU A 318 -19.25 30.69 5.85
CA GLU A 318 -20.68 30.75 5.49
C GLU A 318 -20.96 30.50 4.00
N TYR A 319 -20.06 29.82 3.28
CA TYR A 319 -20.27 29.57 1.86
C TYR A 319 -21.43 28.59 1.64
N LEU A 320 -22.25 28.88 0.64
CA LEU A 320 -23.38 28.04 0.23
C LEU A 320 -23.25 27.56 -1.22
N TYR A 321 -22.29 28.07 -1.97
CA TYR A 321 -22.12 27.75 -3.38
C TYR A 321 -20.64 27.61 -3.72
N PHE A 322 -20.33 26.72 -4.64
CA PHE A 322 -19.03 26.66 -5.29
C PHE A 322 -19.18 26.32 -6.78
N ARG A 323 -18.20 26.69 -7.59
CA ARG A 323 -18.11 26.40 -9.02
C ARG A 323 -16.66 26.23 -9.41
N SER A 324 -16.35 25.25 -10.26
CA SER A 324 -14.99 25.09 -10.79
C SER A 324 -14.58 26.32 -11.61
N LYS A 325 -13.36 26.79 -11.41
CA LYS A 325 -12.76 27.84 -12.24
C LYS A 325 -12.41 27.27 -13.61
N GLU A 326 -12.73 28.03 -14.67
CA GLU A 326 -12.37 27.68 -16.05
C GLU A 326 -10.98 28.23 -16.44
N ASP A 327 -10.06 28.30 -15.46
CA ASP A 327 -8.68 28.79 -15.63
C ASP A 327 -7.65 27.65 -15.73
N GLY A 328 -8.11 26.39 -15.73
CA GLY A 328 -7.27 25.20 -15.82
C GLY A 328 -6.58 24.78 -14.52
N THR A 329 -6.75 25.54 -13.43
CA THR A 329 -6.12 25.23 -12.12
C THR A 329 -6.80 24.10 -11.36
N GLY A 330 -8.04 23.77 -11.75
CA GLY A 330 -8.91 22.84 -11.03
C GLY A 330 -9.48 23.39 -9.72
N ALA A 331 -9.21 24.66 -9.38
CA ALA A 331 -9.73 25.30 -8.18
C ALA A 331 -11.21 25.70 -8.32
N HIS A 332 -11.84 26.08 -7.22
CA HIS A 332 -13.22 26.53 -7.15
C HIS A 332 -13.32 27.99 -6.70
N THR A 333 -14.36 28.66 -7.16
CA THR A 333 -14.82 29.93 -6.58
C THR A 333 -15.96 29.63 -5.62
N PHE A 334 -15.81 30.04 -4.37
CA PHE A 334 -16.80 29.87 -3.31
C PHE A 334 -17.61 31.17 -3.12
N SER A 335 -18.90 31.05 -2.80
CA SER A 335 -19.79 32.21 -2.67
C SER A 335 -20.84 31.99 -1.59
N LYS A 336 -21.27 33.07 -0.94
CA LYS A 336 -22.28 33.04 0.12
C LYS A 336 -23.70 33.12 -0.47
N THR A 337 -23.87 33.89 -1.54
CA THR A 337 -25.18 34.12 -2.15
C THR A 337 -25.28 33.55 -3.56
N TYR A 338 -26.51 33.28 -4.00
CA TYR A 338 -26.76 32.84 -5.37
C TYR A 338 -26.37 33.91 -6.40
N GLU A 339 -26.57 35.20 -6.09
CA GLU A 339 -26.17 36.30 -6.98
C GLU A 339 -24.66 36.35 -7.19
N GLU A 340 -23.87 36.16 -6.12
CA GLU A 340 -22.41 36.05 -6.22
C GLU A 340 -22.00 34.84 -7.06
N HIS A 341 -22.63 33.69 -6.84
CA HIS A 341 -22.39 32.47 -7.61
C HIS A 341 -22.66 32.67 -9.11
N LEU A 342 -23.73 33.40 -9.46
CA LEU A 342 -24.05 33.72 -10.86
C LEU A 342 -23.06 34.70 -11.50
N LYS A 343 -22.51 35.64 -10.73
CA LYS A 343 -21.49 36.60 -11.21
C LYS A 343 -20.11 35.94 -11.37
N ALA A 344 -19.85 34.85 -10.65
CA ALA A 344 -18.63 34.07 -10.77
C ALA A 344 -18.61 33.15 -12.00
N ASP A 345 -19.68 33.12 -12.81
CA ASP A 345 -19.74 32.34 -14.05
C ASP A 345 -18.90 33.02 -15.15
N PRO A 346 -17.78 32.41 -15.59
CA PRO A 346 -16.90 33.02 -16.59
C PRO A 346 -17.54 33.10 -17.98
N ASN A 347 -18.66 32.41 -18.21
CA ASN A 347 -19.37 32.37 -19.49
C ASN A 347 -20.53 33.37 -19.60
N LYS A 348 -20.63 34.33 -18.67
CA LYS A 348 -21.66 35.38 -18.66
C LYS A 348 -21.10 36.78 -18.91
#